data_AF-A0A3D0HTT3-F1
#
_entry.id   AF-A0A3D0HTT3-F1
#
_cell.length_a   1.000
_cell.length_b   1.000
_cell.length_c   1.000
_cell.angle_alpha   90.00
_cell.angle_beta   90.00
_cell.angle_gamma   90.00
#
_symmetry.space_group_name_H-M   'P 1'
#
loop_
_entity.id
_entity.type
_entity.pdbx_description
1 polymer ?
#
loop_
_entity_poly.entity_id
_entity_poly.type
_entity_poly.pdbx_seq_one_letter_code
_entity_poly.pdbx_strand_id
1 'polypeptide(L)'
;MKNPTSQLLVLFFLFLVSGTVIAQNSDRSADNLPAIGDIMSALRNATGWALQDNGIWISSNNAIPNPDADKNKTSEPQNRLGRHNFDIIELHEVMVHGRQHVVMIMKSEKGQYEFSTLRYNWEKTDQIDYYVFQAERLKELMPEEMIPGHTYLTNLSLVTGGTITNYDKHTYLTKISSDIQRAYVQKAKSAKTLLWAMMRTQINGKWVMRFRPIDVFNKKEIYFRYTDPDNMAKLLKSYYYEVPLETYSSFVKGLPVYDALIVQPTTFLEYFKRGIAQYDREDYNGALQDFDRAIEVDPIQHTFLIYAFMGSSWHKLNEYEKAEQMFNIAYDMKPDDPSLTKDWFRMIYNRGLNRLAMKDRDGACADFHQTSVYGIEDSDKLIEKYCK
;
A
#
# COMPACT_ATOMS: atom_id res chain seq x y z
N MET A 1 56.61 -55.14 -37.53
CA MET A 1 57.23 -54.83 -36.23
C MET A 1 57.47 -53.32 -36.13
N LYS A 2 56.95 -52.71 -35.06
CA LYS A 2 57.21 -51.36 -34.50
C LYS A 2 56.91 -50.09 -35.34
N ASN A 3 55.94 -49.34 -34.81
CA ASN A 3 55.71 -47.88 -34.95
C ASN A 3 56.96 -47.05 -34.56
N PRO A 4 57.08 -45.78 -35.00
CA PRO A 4 56.68 -44.68 -34.10
C PRO A 4 56.09 -43.40 -34.77
N THR A 5 55.67 -42.53 -33.87
CA THR A 5 54.83 -41.33 -33.91
C THR A 5 55.48 -40.01 -34.39
N SER A 6 54.58 -39.06 -34.71
CA SER A 6 54.57 -37.61 -34.38
C SER A 6 55.51 -36.62 -35.10
N GLN A 7 54.89 -35.67 -35.82
CA GLN A 7 55.11 -34.21 -35.71
C GLN A 7 53.95 -33.48 -36.42
N LEU A 8 53.30 -32.50 -35.75
CA LEU A 8 52.33 -31.61 -36.40
C LEU A 8 52.76 -30.15 -36.15
N LEU A 9 52.98 -29.44 -37.25
CA LEU A 9 53.40 -28.04 -37.33
C LEU A 9 52.17 -27.13 -37.22
N VAL A 10 52.31 -26.05 -36.43
CA VAL A 10 51.32 -24.98 -36.25
C VAL A 10 51.43 -23.97 -37.39
N LEU A 11 50.30 -23.53 -37.95
CA LEU A 11 50.21 -22.38 -38.85
C LEU A 11 49.08 -21.45 -38.39
N PHE A 12 49.47 -20.26 -37.94
CA PHE A 12 48.61 -19.15 -37.55
C PHE A 12 48.23 -18.33 -38.80
N PHE A 13 46.94 -18.09 -39.03
CA PHE A 13 46.47 -17.10 -40.00
C PHE A 13 46.05 -15.82 -39.28
N LEU A 14 46.74 -14.72 -39.61
CA LEU A 14 46.38 -13.35 -39.27
C LEU A 14 45.22 -12.89 -40.17
N PHE A 15 44.14 -12.40 -39.56
CA PHE A 15 43.20 -11.50 -40.22
C PHE A 15 43.15 -10.18 -39.47
N LEU A 16 43.70 -9.14 -40.11
CA LEU A 16 43.46 -7.74 -39.80
C LEU A 16 42.07 -7.37 -40.32
N VAL A 17 41.15 -7.00 -39.43
CA VAL A 17 39.95 -6.25 -39.80
C VAL A 17 39.97 -4.93 -39.05
N SER A 18 40.07 -3.87 -39.85
CA SER A 18 40.04 -2.46 -39.49
C SER A 18 38.82 -2.10 -38.64
N GLY A 19 39.09 -1.37 -37.55
CA GLY A 19 38.08 -0.90 -36.62
C GLY A 19 37.09 0.08 -37.24
N THR A 20 35.82 -0.21 -37.02
CA THR A 20 34.81 0.81 -36.74
C THR A 20 34.44 0.66 -35.28
N VAL A 21 34.86 1.62 -34.46
CA VAL A 21 34.33 1.80 -33.11
C VAL A 21 32.86 2.20 -33.27
N ILE A 22 31.97 1.21 -33.26
CA ILE A 22 30.57 1.48 -32.96
C ILE A 22 30.55 1.73 -31.46
N ALA A 23 30.48 3.00 -31.09
CA ALA A 23 30.05 3.40 -29.76
C ALA A 23 28.68 2.73 -29.55
N GLN A 24 28.64 1.64 -28.79
CA GLN A 24 27.41 1.17 -28.20
C GLN A 24 26.97 2.26 -27.24
N ASN A 25 26.04 3.10 -27.68
CA ASN A 25 25.27 3.96 -26.80
C ASN A 25 24.81 3.10 -25.62
N SER A 26 25.26 3.47 -24.44
CA SER A 26 24.89 2.89 -23.16
C SER A 26 23.48 3.30 -22.74
N ASP A 27 22.51 3.27 -23.66
CA ASP A 27 21.09 3.50 -23.41
C ASP A 27 20.36 2.17 -23.18
N ARG A 28 20.84 1.40 -22.21
CA ARG A 28 20.12 0.25 -21.65
C ARG A 28 19.94 0.46 -20.14
N SER A 29 19.02 1.32 -19.71
CA SER A 29 18.63 1.35 -18.28
C SER A 29 17.31 2.03 -17.92
N ALA A 30 16.59 2.70 -18.83
CA ALA A 30 15.34 3.40 -18.48
C ALA A 30 14.05 2.63 -18.83
N ASP A 31 14.05 1.77 -19.86
CA ASP A 31 12.81 1.33 -20.51
C ASP A 31 12.00 0.23 -19.79
N ASN A 32 12.43 -0.27 -18.62
CA ASN A 32 11.69 -1.31 -17.89
C ASN A 32 11.75 -1.12 -16.36
N LEU A 33 11.68 0.13 -15.88
CA LEU A 33 11.50 0.38 -14.46
C LEU A 33 10.06 0.05 -14.02
N PRO A 34 9.85 -0.58 -12.86
CA PRO A 34 8.51 -0.80 -12.34
C PRO A 34 7.83 0.55 -12.07
N ALA A 35 6.64 0.73 -12.63
CA ALA A 35 5.85 1.94 -12.46
C ALA A 35 5.25 1.97 -11.06
N ILE A 36 5.60 3.00 -10.28
CA ILE A 36 4.95 3.28 -9.00
C ILE A 36 3.70 4.10 -9.30
N GLY A 37 2.54 3.59 -8.87
CA GLY A 37 1.25 4.24 -9.06
C GLY A 37 1.10 5.52 -8.23
N ASP A 38 -0.05 6.16 -8.38
CA ASP A 38 -0.42 7.33 -7.60
C ASP A 38 -0.54 7.02 -6.10
N ILE A 39 -0.74 8.07 -5.30
CA ILE A 39 -0.94 7.94 -3.85
C ILE A 39 -2.29 7.25 -3.62
N MET A 40 -2.26 6.00 -3.16
CA MET A 40 -3.47 5.22 -2.84
C MET A 40 -4.04 5.63 -1.48
N SER A 41 -3.15 5.94 -0.53
CA SER A 41 -3.53 6.28 0.83
C SER A 41 -2.47 7.14 1.50
N ALA A 42 -2.90 7.98 2.45
CA ALA A 42 -1.97 8.82 3.19
C ALA A 42 -2.40 9.02 4.65
N LEU A 43 -1.41 9.07 5.54
CA LEU A 43 -1.59 9.43 6.94
C LEU A 43 -1.02 10.82 7.20
N ARG A 44 -1.88 11.69 7.72
CA ARG A 44 -1.57 13.08 8.11
C ARG A 44 -2.07 13.34 9.53
N ASN A 45 -1.58 14.41 10.14
CA ASN A 45 -2.05 14.92 11.44
C ASN A 45 -1.96 13.89 12.58
N ALA A 46 -0.82 13.22 12.68
CA ALA A 46 -0.54 12.33 13.81
C ALA A 46 -0.01 13.14 14.99
N THR A 47 -0.55 12.93 16.18
CA THR A 47 -0.01 13.58 17.38
C THR A 47 1.16 12.75 17.89
N GLY A 48 2.38 13.29 17.82
CA GLY A 48 3.54 12.66 18.43
C GLY A 48 3.63 13.03 19.90
N TRP A 49 3.67 12.02 20.77
CA TRP A 49 3.79 12.16 22.21
C TRP A 49 5.17 11.74 22.69
N ALA A 50 5.70 12.43 23.70
CA ALA A 50 6.92 12.04 24.39
C ALA A 50 6.81 12.32 25.90
N LEU A 51 7.06 11.30 26.71
CA LEU A 51 7.27 11.40 28.14
C LEU A 51 8.68 11.94 28.38
N GLN A 52 8.74 13.09 29.03
CA GLN A 52 9.97 13.73 29.42
C GLN A 52 10.62 13.02 30.61
N ASP A 53 11.93 13.18 30.76
CA ASP A 53 12.70 12.73 31.93
C ASP A 53 12.18 13.27 33.28
N ASN A 54 11.54 14.44 33.28
CA ASN A 54 10.85 15.02 34.44
C ASN A 54 9.44 14.46 34.70
N GLY A 55 8.99 13.46 33.93
CA GLY A 55 7.69 12.79 34.10
C GLY A 55 6.50 13.48 33.42
N ILE A 56 6.71 14.59 32.72
CA ILE A 56 5.65 15.33 32.02
C ILE A 56 5.48 14.81 30.60
N TRP A 57 4.25 14.64 30.14
CA TRP A 57 3.96 14.38 28.73
C TRP A 57 3.87 15.67 27.94
N ILE A 58 4.55 15.71 26.80
CA ILE A 58 4.40 16.76 25.79
C ILE A 58 4.05 16.15 24.45
N SER A 59 3.49 16.96 23.57
CA SER A 59 3.11 16.55 22.22
C SER A 59 3.46 17.58 21.16
N SER A 60 3.56 17.11 19.92
CA SER A 60 3.67 17.94 18.73
C SER A 60 2.88 17.29 17.58
N ASN A 61 2.36 18.11 16.67
CA ASN A 61 1.76 17.59 15.44
C ASN A 61 2.87 17.03 14.54
N ASN A 62 2.65 15.83 13.99
CA ASN A 62 3.50 15.17 13.00
C ASN A 62 4.97 14.94 13.44
N ALA A 63 5.25 15.15 14.71
CA ALA A 63 6.59 14.98 15.25
C ALA A 63 6.52 14.51 16.69
N ILE A 64 7.41 13.60 17.05
CA ILE A 64 7.60 13.19 18.43
C ILE A 64 8.57 14.19 19.06
N PRO A 65 8.23 14.87 20.16
CA PRO A 65 9.17 15.76 20.84
C PRO A 65 10.38 15.01 21.39
N ASN A 66 11.48 15.73 21.65
CA ASN A 66 12.64 15.15 22.32
C ASN A 66 12.25 14.68 23.73
N PRO A 67 12.64 13.48 24.21
CA PRO A 67 12.34 13.06 25.59
C PRO A 67 13.14 13.80 26.68
N ASP A 68 14.14 14.58 26.31
CA ASP A 68 14.96 15.39 27.23
C ASP A 68 14.31 16.78 27.43
N ALA A 69 13.86 17.07 28.66
CA ALA A 69 13.13 18.29 28.95
C ALA A 69 13.97 19.57 28.74
N ASP A 70 15.29 19.50 28.99
CA ASP A 70 16.16 20.66 28.85
C ASP A 70 16.42 20.99 27.38
N LYS A 71 16.53 19.97 26.51
CA LYS A 71 16.64 20.20 25.06
C LYS A 71 15.40 20.86 24.47
N ASN A 72 14.24 20.61 25.04
CA ASN A 72 12.99 21.24 24.62
C ASN A 72 12.87 22.73 24.97
N LYS A 73 13.69 23.25 25.90
CA LYS A 73 13.70 24.67 26.29
C LYS A 73 14.45 25.56 25.29
N THR A 74 15.20 24.96 24.38
CA THR A 74 16.00 25.71 23.40
C THR A 74 15.13 26.31 22.29
N SER A 75 15.57 27.41 21.70
CA SER A 75 14.92 28.00 20.52
C SER A 75 15.19 27.22 19.23
N GLU A 76 16.13 26.27 19.27
CA GLU A 76 16.57 25.45 18.14
C GLU A 76 15.60 24.28 17.87
N PRO A 77 14.86 24.29 16.75
CA PRO A 77 13.84 23.27 16.45
C PRO A 77 14.37 21.83 16.48
N GLN A 78 15.61 21.61 16.02
CA GLN A 78 16.28 20.31 16.00
C GLN A 78 16.42 19.65 17.38
N ASN A 79 16.58 20.44 18.44
CA ASN A 79 16.77 19.93 19.79
C ASN A 79 15.43 19.54 20.41
N ARG A 80 14.33 20.07 19.87
CA ARG A 80 12.97 19.84 20.35
C ARG A 80 12.32 18.60 19.74
N LEU A 81 12.94 18.02 18.72
CA LEU A 81 12.36 16.92 17.95
C LEU A 81 13.11 15.60 18.18
N GLY A 82 12.34 14.52 18.32
CA GLY A 82 12.79 13.15 18.40
C GLY A 82 13.14 12.57 17.03
N ARG A 83 13.39 11.26 16.98
CA ARG A 83 13.74 10.56 15.73
C ARG A 83 12.47 10.15 14.97
N HIS A 84 12.58 10.04 13.64
CA HIS A 84 11.51 9.53 12.74
C HIS A 84 10.24 10.40 12.71
N ASN A 85 10.42 11.73 12.62
CA ASN A 85 9.33 12.68 12.31
C ASN A 85 8.92 12.61 10.84
N PHE A 86 7.64 12.87 10.57
CA PHE A 86 7.09 12.87 9.23
C PHE A 86 5.98 13.91 9.11
N ASP A 87 5.92 14.62 8.00
CA ASP A 87 4.80 15.49 7.65
C ASP A 87 3.64 14.70 7.06
N ILE A 88 3.97 13.66 6.28
CA ILE A 88 3.01 12.71 5.70
C ILE A 88 3.66 11.33 5.53
N ILE A 89 2.85 10.28 5.70
CA ILE A 89 3.17 8.93 5.22
C ILE A 89 2.25 8.61 4.06
N GLU A 90 2.81 8.32 2.89
CA GLU A 90 2.09 7.94 1.66
C GLU A 90 2.27 6.45 1.39
N LEU A 91 1.22 5.79 0.91
CA LEU A 91 1.27 4.44 0.37
C LEU A 91 1.02 4.51 -1.13
N HIS A 92 1.96 3.98 -1.90
CA HIS A 92 1.80 3.76 -3.34
C HIS A 92 1.82 2.27 -3.64
N GLU A 93 1.14 1.90 -4.73
CA GLU A 93 1.25 0.56 -5.31
C GLU A 93 2.43 0.49 -6.29
N VAL A 94 3.14 -0.63 -6.30
CA VAL A 94 4.06 -0.98 -7.39
C VAL A 94 3.96 -2.47 -7.71
N MET A 95 3.86 -2.78 -9.00
CA MET A 95 3.82 -4.15 -9.49
C MET A 95 5.20 -4.59 -9.95
N VAL A 96 5.71 -5.69 -9.39
CA VAL A 96 7.02 -6.23 -9.76
C VAL A 96 6.91 -7.72 -9.99
N HIS A 97 7.19 -8.17 -11.21
CA HIS A 97 7.09 -9.58 -11.62
C HIS A 97 5.76 -10.25 -11.21
N GLY A 98 4.65 -9.54 -11.36
CA GLY A 98 3.33 -10.06 -11.00
C GLY A 98 3.09 -10.18 -9.49
N ARG A 99 3.82 -9.44 -8.67
CA ARG A 99 3.55 -9.33 -7.22
C ARG A 99 3.34 -7.89 -6.84
N GLN A 100 2.29 -7.66 -6.05
CA GLN A 100 1.96 -6.35 -5.51
C GLN A 100 2.89 -6.02 -4.36
N HIS A 101 3.47 -4.83 -4.42
CA HIS A 101 4.26 -4.26 -3.36
C HIS A 101 3.69 -2.91 -2.97
N VAL A 102 3.96 -2.53 -1.73
CA VAL A 102 3.70 -1.20 -1.21
C VAL A 102 5.01 -0.45 -1.23
N VAL A 103 4.99 0.77 -1.77
CA VAL A 103 6.02 1.78 -1.54
C VAL A 103 5.47 2.74 -0.50
N MET A 104 5.93 2.59 0.75
CA MET A 104 5.63 3.52 1.82
C MET A 104 6.66 4.65 1.80
N ILE A 105 6.20 5.90 1.73
CA ILE A 105 7.04 7.09 1.64
C ILE A 105 6.72 8.00 2.82
N MET A 106 7.69 8.19 3.70
CA MET A 106 7.63 9.15 4.81
C MET A 106 8.35 10.43 4.39
N LYS A 107 7.60 11.49 4.14
CA LYS A 107 8.15 12.82 3.83
C LYS A 107 8.33 13.60 5.12
N SER A 108 9.44 14.31 5.24
CA SER A 108 9.76 15.13 6.41
C SER A 108 10.68 16.28 6.04
N GLU A 109 10.49 17.44 6.65
CA GLU A 109 11.48 18.52 6.61
C GLU A 109 12.54 18.31 7.71
N LYS A 110 13.69 17.70 7.38
CA LYS A 110 14.82 17.46 8.32
C LYS A 110 16.02 18.30 7.91
N GLY A 111 16.97 18.59 8.79
CA GLY A 111 18.26 19.15 8.34
C GLY A 111 19.41 18.17 8.39
N GLN A 112 20.40 18.34 7.52
CA GLN A 112 21.63 17.56 7.55
C GLN A 112 22.64 18.15 8.54
N TYR A 113 23.42 17.26 9.16
CA TYR A 113 24.65 17.61 9.90
C TYR A 113 25.81 16.96 9.17
N GLU A 114 26.84 17.73 8.88
CA GLU A 114 28.04 17.19 8.24
C GLU A 114 28.81 16.27 9.21
N PHE A 115 28.85 16.60 10.52
CA PHE A 115 29.43 15.76 11.57
C PHE A 115 28.73 15.95 12.92
N SER A 116 28.45 14.86 13.65
CA SER A 116 27.79 14.91 14.97
C SER A 116 28.56 15.70 16.04
N THR A 117 29.87 15.88 15.82
CA THR A 117 30.79 16.67 16.66
C THR A 117 30.91 18.13 16.22
N LEU A 118 30.56 18.47 14.97
CA LEU A 118 30.65 19.81 14.39
C LEU A 118 29.22 20.28 14.06
N ARG A 119 28.51 20.78 15.07
CA ARG A 119 27.12 21.28 14.97
C ARG A 119 26.98 22.58 14.15
N TYR A 120 27.90 22.85 13.24
CA TYR A 120 27.86 24.02 12.38
C TYR A 120 27.12 23.67 11.08
N ASN A 121 26.17 24.52 10.68
CA ASN A 121 25.40 24.48 9.43
C ASN A 121 24.25 23.46 9.35
N TRP A 122 23.34 23.45 10.33
CA TRP A 122 22.03 22.83 10.11
C TRP A 122 21.25 23.66 9.08
N GLU A 123 21.00 23.09 7.91
CA GLU A 123 20.08 23.64 6.92
C GLU A 123 18.84 22.75 6.81
N LYS A 124 17.66 23.37 6.76
CA LYS A 124 16.39 22.67 6.57
C LYS A 124 16.36 22.07 5.15
N THR A 125 16.16 20.76 5.06
CA THR A 125 16.16 19.98 3.82
C THR A 125 14.93 19.09 3.73
N ASP A 126 14.36 18.98 2.54
CA ASP A 126 13.28 18.03 2.29
C ASP A 126 13.86 16.61 2.25
N GLN A 127 13.33 15.71 3.08
CA GLN A 127 13.77 14.33 3.16
C GLN A 127 12.59 13.38 2.89
N ILE A 128 12.88 12.34 2.13
CA ILE A 128 12.06 11.14 2.01
C ILE A 128 12.80 9.97 2.65
N ASP A 129 12.13 9.24 3.53
CA ASP A 129 12.47 7.87 3.87
C ASP A 129 11.45 6.94 3.17
N TYR A 130 11.91 6.01 2.34
CA TYR A 130 11.05 5.11 1.59
C TYR A 130 11.30 3.65 1.94
N TYR A 131 10.24 2.84 1.89
CA TYR A 131 10.22 1.45 2.29
C TYR A 131 9.38 0.64 1.31
N VAL A 132 9.98 -0.38 0.70
CA VAL A 132 9.30 -1.25 -0.26
C VAL A 132 9.15 -2.63 0.33
N PHE A 133 7.93 -3.14 0.41
CA PHE A 133 7.62 -4.46 0.98
C PHE A 133 6.41 -5.10 0.27
N GLN A 134 6.21 -6.40 0.44
CA GLN A 134 5.09 -7.12 -0.17
C GLN A 134 3.76 -6.64 0.42
N ALA A 135 2.77 -6.40 -0.43
CA ALA A 135 1.52 -5.76 -0.01
C ALA A 135 0.75 -6.54 1.07
N GLU A 136 0.87 -7.87 1.12
CA GLU A 136 0.33 -8.72 2.20
C GLU A 136 0.72 -8.26 3.61
N ARG A 137 1.92 -7.68 3.78
CA ARG A 137 2.41 -7.17 5.05
C ARG A 137 1.65 -5.96 5.56
N LEU A 138 0.91 -5.27 4.68
CA LEU A 138 0.07 -4.15 5.09
C LEU A 138 -1.08 -4.61 6.00
N LYS A 139 -1.60 -5.83 5.79
CA LYS A 139 -2.62 -6.45 6.67
C LYS A 139 -2.09 -6.64 8.10
N GLU A 140 -0.78 -6.89 8.25
CA GLU A 140 -0.12 -7.02 9.55
C GLU A 140 0.00 -5.69 10.32
N LEU A 141 -0.28 -4.54 9.68
CA LEU A 141 -0.31 -3.23 10.35
C LEU A 141 -1.63 -2.94 11.06
N MET A 142 -2.65 -3.78 10.89
CA MET A 142 -3.89 -3.73 11.65
C MET A 142 -4.50 -5.14 11.73
N PRO A 143 -4.01 -5.99 12.67
CA PRO A 143 -4.59 -7.31 12.89
C PRO A 143 -6.10 -7.24 13.16
N GLU A 144 -6.86 -8.23 12.71
CA GLU A 144 -8.33 -8.26 12.88
C GLU A 144 -8.74 -8.20 14.36
N GLU A 145 -8.01 -8.95 15.19
CA GLU A 145 -8.21 -8.97 16.64
C GLU A 145 -7.05 -8.27 17.36
N MET A 146 -7.31 -7.04 17.79
CA MET A 146 -6.39 -6.29 18.65
C MET A 146 -6.96 -6.14 20.06
N ILE A 147 -6.26 -6.73 21.03
CA ILE A 147 -6.55 -6.57 22.46
C ILE A 147 -6.19 -5.13 22.86
N PRO A 148 -7.14 -4.35 23.41
CA PRO A 148 -6.88 -2.99 23.85
C PRO A 148 -5.73 -2.91 24.88
N GLY A 149 -4.80 -1.99 24.67
CA GLY A 149 -3.63 -1.81 25.54
C GLY A 149 -2.50 -2.81 25.33
N HIS A 150 -2.67 -3.82 24.46
CA HIS A 150 -1.60 -4.72 24.09
C HIS A 150 -0.77 -4.13 22.94
N THR A 151 0.57 -4.21 23.05
CA THR A 151 1.48 -3.75 22.00
C THR A 151 1.78 -4.89 21.03
N TYR A 152 1.54 -4.65 19.75
CA TYR A 152 1.87 -5.53 18.64
C TYR A 152 3.09 -4.97 17.91
N LEU A 153 3.91 -5.84 17.33
CA LEU A 153 5.09 -5.47 16.56
C LEU A 153 5.16 -6.28 15.27
N THR A 154 5.18 -5.59 14.15
CA THR A 154 5.26 -6.19 12.81
C THR A 154 6.62 -5.89 12.19
N ASN A 155 7.22 -6.88 11.51
CA ASN A 155 8.42 -6.69 10.70
C ASN A 155 8.04 -6.71 9.22
N LEU A 156 8.05 -5.54 8.57
CA LEU A 156 7.62 -5.40 7.18
C LEU A 156 8.54 -6.07 6.17
N SER A 157 9.73 -6.52 6.57
CA SER A 157 10.63 -7.35 5.76
C SER A 157 10.88 -6.77 4.36
N LEU A 158 11.64 -5.67 4.33
CA LEU A 158 11.78 -4.86 3.12
C LEU A 158 12.47 -5.59 1.97
N VAL A 159 11.94 -5.35 0.76
CA VAL A 159 12.63 -5.60 -0.51
C VAL A 159 13.79 -4.61 -0.66
N THR A 160 13.51 -3.33 -0.48
CA THR A 160 14.49 -2.24 -0.47
C THR A 160 13.95 -1.07 0.35
N GLY A 161 14.85 -0.18 0.77
CA GLY A 161 14.47 1.04 1.47
C GLY A 161 15.67 1.97 1.62
N GLY A 162 15.40 3.26 1.71
CA GLY A 162 16.45 4.27 1.67
C GLY A 162 15.97 5.65 2.06
N THR A 163 16.92 6.58 2.03
CA THR A 163 16.70 7.99 2.34
C THR A 163 17.12 8.83 1.14
N ILE A 164 16.28 9.77 0.72
CA ILE A 164 16.56 10.74 -0.34
C ILE A 164 16.42 12.13 0.27
N THR A 165 17.48 12.91 0.26
CA THR A 165 17.50 14.30 0.77
C THR A 165 17.54 15.29 -0.38
N ASN A 166 16.91 16.46 -0.20
CA ASN A 166 16.73 17.46 -1.25
C ASN A 166 16.18 16.85 -2.54
N TYR A 167 15.17 15.99 -2.38
CA TYR A 167 14.62 15.23 -3.49
C TYR A 167 13.89 16.15 -4.48
N ASP A 168 14.07 15.87 -5.77
CA ASP A 168 13.28 16.50 -6.82
C ASP A 168 11.90 15.82 -6.89
N LYS A 169 10.83 16.63 -6.78
CA LYS A 169 9.44 16.16 -6.72
C LYS A 169 8.97 15.43 -7.99
N HIS A 170 9.66 15.62 -9.12
CA HIS A 170 9.34 14.99 -10.40
C HIS A 170 10.10 13.68 -10.63
N THR A 171 11.22 13.44 -9.94
CA THR A 171 12.12 12.32 -10.27
C THR A 171 12.39 11.33 -9.12
N TYR A 172 11.99 11.67 -7.89
CA TYR A 172 12.25 10.79 -6.73
C TYR A 172 11.62 9.40 -6.87
N LEU A 173 10.45 9.28 -7.50
CA LEU A 173 9.82 7.97 -7.75
C LEU A 173 10.65 7.11 -8.70
N THR A 174 11.21 7.70 -9.75
CA THR A 174 12.11 7.00 -10.69
C THR A 174 13.34 6.44 -9.99
N LYS A 175 13.86 7.17 -8.99
CA LYS A 175 14.95 6.69 -8.14
C LYS A 175 14.52 5.48 -7.32
N ILE A 176 13.34 5.51 -6.70
CA ILE A 176 12.79 4.38 -5.94
C ILE A 176 12.56 3.17 -6.88
N SER A 177 11.96 3.37 -8.06
CA SER A 177 11.78 2.31 -9.06
C SER A 177 13.10 1.65 -9.47
N SER A 178 14.17 2.45 -9.61
CA SER A 178 15.51 1.94 -9.90
C SER A 178 16.06 1.10 -8.76
N ASP A 179 15.83 1.50 -7.50
CA ASP A 179 16.25 0.75 -6.31
C ASP A 179 15.47 -0.58 -6.18
N ILE A 180 14.18 -0.58 -6.53
CA ILE A 180 13.35 -1.80 -6.64
C ILE A 180 13.94 -2.74 -7.69
N GLN A 181 14.15 -2.25 -8.92
CA GLN A 181 14.68 -3.07 -10.01
C GLN A 181 16.02 -3.71 -9.64
N ARG A 182 16.92 -2.93 -9.01
CA ARG A 182 18.22 -3.44 -8.54
C ARG A 182 18.08 -4.52 -7.48
N ALA A 183 17.17 -4.38 -6.52
CA ALA A 183 16.94 -5.39 -5.48
C ALA A 183 16.51 -6.74 -6.09
N TYR A 184 15.66 -6.72 -7.12
CA TYR A 184 15.22 -7.93 -7.82
C TYR A 184 16.32 -8.57 -8.68
N VAL A 185 17.07 -7.76 -9.43
CA VAL A 185 18.18 -8.27 -10.26
C VAL A 185 19.28 -8.89 -9.39
N GLN A 186 19.63 -8.24 -8.29
CA GLN A 186 20.70 -8.71 -7.40
C GLN A 186 20.25 -9.87 -6.48
N LYS A 187 18.94 -10.08 -6.32
CA LYS A 187 18.36 -11.04 -5.35
C LYS A 187 18.90 -10.83 -3.93
N ALA A 188 19.31 -9.61 -3.61
CA ALA A 188 19.89 -9.24 -2.32
C ALA A 188 18.76 -8.83 -1.36
N LYS A 189 18.85 -9.25 -0.10
CA LYS A 189 17.95 -8.76 0.94
C LYS A 189 18.31 -7.32 1.29
N SER A 190 17.30 -6.49 1.55
CA SER A 190 17.53 -5.15 2.09
C SER A 190 18.39 -5.21 3.36
N ALA A 191 19.40 -4.34 3.43
CA ALA A 191 20.26 -4.19 4.61
C ALA A 191 19.52 -3.61 5.82
N LYS A 192 18.37 -2.98 5.59
CA LYS A 192 17.47 -2.44 6.60
C LYS A 192 16.14 -3.17 6.58
N THR A 193 15.44 -3.17 7.70
CA THR A 193 14.01 -3.46 7.75
C THR A 193 13.28 -2.41 8.57
N LEU A 194 11.97 -2.31 8.39
CA LEU A 194 11.11 -1.43 9.15
C LEU A 194 10.27 -2.27 10.11
N LEU A 195 10.45 -2.04 11.41
CA LEU A 195 9.54 -2.56 12.40
C LEU A 195 8.43 -1.54 12.66
N TRP A 196 7.22 -2.01 12.87
CA TRP A 196 6.06 -1.17 13.13
C TRP A 196 5.41 -1.61 14.44
N ALA A 197 5.61 -0.83 15.50
CA ALA A 197 4.95 -1.05 16.77
C ALA A 197 3.57 -0.39 16.74
N MET A 198 2.54 -1.06 17.25
CA MET A 198 1.17 -0.54 17.26
C MET A 198 0.39 -1.01 18.48
N MET A 199 -0.55 -0.20 18.94
CA MET A 199 -1.43 -0.50 20.07
C MET A 199 -2.74 0.25 19.93
N ARG A 200 -3.84 -0.49 19.90
CA ARG A 200 -5.18 0.07 19.99
C ARG A 200 -5.50 0.36 21.47
N THR A 201 -6.07 1.53 21.77
CA THR A 201 -6.53 1.86 23.13
C THR A 201 -7.67 2.88 23.11
N GLN A 202 -8.26 3.17 24.27
CA GLN A 202 -9.26 4.22 24.44
C GLN A 202 -8.73 5.39 25.24
N ILE A 203 -9.05 6.60 24.79
CA ILE A 203 -8.80 7.85 25.52
C ILE A 203 -10.12 8.59 25.59
N ASN A 204 -10.61 8.83 26.81
CA ASN A 204 -11.88 9.50 27.06
C ASN A 204 -13.05 8.88 26.26
N GLY A 205 -13.10 7.55 26.21
CA GLY A 205 -14.11 6.78 25.47
C GLY A 205 -13.91 6.71 23.95
N LYS A 206 -12.93 7.41 23.38
CA LYS A 206 -12.63 7.39 21.93
C LYS A 206 -11.52 6.40 21.62
N TRP A 207 -11.72 5.59 20.58
CA TRP A 207 -10.71 4.66 20.10
C TRP A 207 -9.59 5.38 19.34
N VAL A 208 -8.35 5.10 19.73
CA VAL A 208 -7.15 5.61 19.07
C VAL A 208 -6.21 4.46 18.72
N MET A 209 -5.40 4.68 17.69
CA MET A 209 -4.24 3.85 17.40
C MET A 209 -2.99 4.61 17.82
N ARG A 210 -2.18 3.98 18.66
CA ARG A 210 -0.79 4.40 18.91
C ARG A 210 0.14 3.59 18.04
N PHE A 211 1.12 4.22 17.40
CA PHE A 211 2.07 3.50 16.58
C PHE A 211 3.46 4.15 16.59
N ARG A 212 4.47 3.37 16.18
CA ARG A 212 5.83 3.86 16.00
C ARG A 212 6.59 3.07 14.92
N PRO A 213 7.03 3.71 13.84
CA PRO A 213 7.99 3.12 12.91
C PRO A 213 9.39 3.09 13.55
N ILE A 214 10.12 1.99 13.35
CA ILE A 214 11.46 1.77 13.91
C ILE A 214 12.37 1.18 12.83
N ASP A 215 13.29 2.01 12.34
CA ASP A 215 14.31 1.57 11.40
C ASP A 215 15.38 0.74 12.09
N VAL A 216 15.60 -0.48 11.61
CA VAL A 216 16.64 -1.36 12.14
C VAL A 216 17.44 -2.01 11.01
N PHE A 217 18.69 -2.33 11.29
CA PHE A 217 19.46 -3.19 10.38
C PHE A 217 18.82 -4.58 10.34
N ASN A 218 18.81 -5.17 9.16
CA ASN A 218 18.26 -6.50 8.91
C ASN A 218 19.23 -7.59 9.40
N LYS A 219 19.45 -7.63 10.73
CA LYS A 219 20.29 -8.61 11.43
C LYS A 219 19.52 -9.21 12.59
N LYS A 220 19.64 -10.53 12.75
CA LYS A 220 18.83 -11.31 13.69
C LYS A 220 18.97 -10.82 15.13
N GLU A 221 20.19 -10.50 15.50
CA GLU A 221 20.62 -10.10 16.83
C GLU A 221 20.10 -8.70 17.21
N ILE A 222 19.85 -7.85 16.22
CA ILE A 222 19.33 -6.49 16.42
C ILE A 222 17.82 -6.55 16.57
N TYR A 223 17.12 -7.30 15.72
CA TYR A 223 15.66 -7.38 15.83
C TYR A 223 15.22 -8.04 17.15
N PHE A 224 15.97 -9.02 17.66
CA PHE A 224 15.62 -9.75 18.88
C PHE A 224 15.40 -8.81 20.09
N ARG A 225 16.14 -7.70 20.14
CA ARG A 225 16.01 -6.67 21.19
C ARG A 225 14.64 -6.00 21.23
N TYR A 226 13.94 -5.95 20.09
CA TYR A 226 12.62 -5.35 19.98
C TYR A 226 11.50 -6.37 20.13
N THR A 227 11.74 -7.62 19.72
CA THR A 227 10.74 -8.70 19.76
C THR A 227 10.67 -9.43 21.11
N ASP A 228 11.65 -9.23 21.99
CA ASP A 228 11.57 -9.69 23.37
C ASP A 228 10.31 -9.11 24.05
N PRO A 229 9.46 -9.93 24.71
CA PRO A 229 8.19 -9.48 25.26
C PRO A 229 8.30 -8.29 26.23
N ASP A 230 9.34 -8.27 27.07
CA ASP A 230 9.53 -7.19 28.05
C ASP A 230 9.93 -5.87 27.37
N ASN A 231 10.65 -5.96 26.25
CA ASN A 231 11.01 -4.79 25.45
C ASN A 231 9.84 -4.35 24.58
N MET A 232 9.08 -5.28 24.01
CA MET A 232 7.90 -5.00 23.19
C MET A 232 6.87 -4.18 23.95
N ALA A 233 6.56 -4.58 25.19
CA ALA A 233 5.65 -3.85 26.08
C ALA A 233 6.10 -2.40 26.39
N LYS A 234 7.38 -2.10 26.22
CA LYS A 234 7.94 -0.75 26.45
C LYS A 234 7.97 0.11 25.20
N LEU A 235 7.76 -0.45 24.01
CA LEU A 235 7.94 0.27 22.75
C LEU A 235 7.04 1.51 22.68
N LEU A 236 5.79 1.43 23.14
CA LEU A 236 4.85 2.55 23.10
C LEU A 236 4.62 3.19 24.47
N LYS A 237 5.52 2.97 25.44
CA LYS A 237 5.34 3.47 26.81
C LYS A 237 5.75 4.94 26.97
N SER A 238 6.77 5.39 26.24
CA SER A 238 7.39 6.70 26.46
C SER A 238 7.31 7.64 25.28
N TYR A 239 7.19 7.15 24.05
CA TYR A 239 6.98 8.00 22.88
C TYR A 239 6.41 7.22 21.71
N TYR A 240 5.46 7.83 21.01
CA TYR A 240 4.67 7.23 19.95
C TYR A 240 3.89 8.30 19.19
N TYR A 241 3.41 7.94 18.01
CA TYR A 241 2.34 8.67 17.34
C TYR A 241 0.98 8.17 17.79
N GLU A 242 -0.01 9.06 17.77
CA GLU A 242 -1.40 8.77 18.09
C GLU A 242 -2.32 9.40 17.04
N VAL A 243 -3.29 8.62 16.56
CA VAL A 243 -4.35 9.06 15.63
C VAL A 243 -5.67 8.39 16.01
N PRO A 244 -6.83 8.94 15.62
CA PRO A 244 -8.10 8.22 15.72
C PRO A 244 -8.00 6.84 15.04
N LEU A 245 -8.60 5.82 15.66
CA LEU A 245 -8.52 4.46 15.13
C LEU A 245 -9.07 4.36 13.70
N GLU A 246 -10.15 5.09 13.42
CA GLU A 246 -10.75 5.17 12.09
C GLU A 246 -9.76 5.73 11.06
N THR A 247 -9.08 6.85 11.37
CA THR A 247 -8.05 7.44 10.51
C THR A 247 -6.94 6.45 10.19
N TYR A 248 -6.46 5.71 11.19
CA TYR A 248 -5.46 4.67 10.98
C TYR A 248 -6.00 3.50 10.15
N SER A 249 -7.25 3.10 10.38
CA SER A 249 -7.90 2.03 9.62
C SER A 249 -8.06 2.41 8.15
N SER A 250 -8.53 3.63 7.86
CA SER A 250 -8.61 4.18 6.51
C SER A 250 -7.23 4.27 5.86
N PHE A 251 -6.19 4.63 6.62
CA PHE A 251 -4.83 4.66 6.11
C PHE A 251 -4.36 3.27 5.65
N VAL A 252 -4.46 2.26 6.52
CA VAL A 252 -4.00 0.89 6.23
C VAL A 252 -4.87 0.22 5.16
N LYS A 253 -6.19 0.44 5.17
CA LYS A 253 -7.13 -0.16 4.20
C LYS A 253 -7.26 0.61 2.90
N GLY A 254 -6.73 1.84 2.83
CA GLY A 254 -6.81 2.69 1.64
C GLY A 254 -5.98 2.17 0.46
N LEU A 255 -5.05 1.24 0.70
CA LEU A 255 -4.39 0.49 -0.36
C LEU A 255 -4.94 -0.95 -0.36
N PRO A 256 -5.74 -1.36 -1.37
CA PRO A 256 -6.30 -2.70 -1.44
C PRO A 256 -5.19 -3.73 -1.67
N VAL A 257 -5.14 -4.75 -0.81
CA VAL A 257 -4.14 -5.82 -0.88
C VAL A 257 -4.74 -7.05 -1.51
N TYR A 258 -4.20 -7.46 -2.66
CA TYR A 258 -4.67 -8.62 -3.40
C TYR A 258 -3.79 -9.84 -3.07
N ASP A 259 -4.43 -10.97 -2.72
CA ASP A 259 -3.70 -12.18 -2.28
C ASP A 259 -2.80 -12.79 -3.36
N ALA A 260 -3.04 -12.48 -4.65
CA ALA A 260 -2.10 -12.74 -5.75
C ALA A 260 -2.51 -11.91 -6.98
N LEU A 261 -1.55 -11.31 -7.70
CA LEU A 261 -1.82 -10.93 -9.08
C LEU A 261 -1.84 -12.21 -9.90
N ILE A 262 -3.00 -12.53 -10.43
CA ILE A 262 -3.15 -13.70 -11.28
C ILE A 262 -2.64 -13.31 -12.67
N VAL A 263 -1.35 -13.54 -12.90
CA VAL A 263 -0.68 -13.12 -14.15
C VAL A 263 -1.27 -13.85 -15.36
N GLN A 264 -1.59 -15.14 -15.18
CA GLN A 264 -2.17 -16.00 -16.21
C GLN A 264 -3.37 -16.76 -15.60
N PRO A 265 -4.56 -16.15 -15.56
CA PRO A 265 -5.75 -16.82 -15.05
C PRO A 265 -6.15 -17.98 -15.96
N THR A 266 -6.49 -19.09 -15.34
CA THR A 266 -6.90 -20.32 -16.01
C THR A 266 -8.25 -20.85 -15.52
N THR A 267 -8.70 -20.39 -14.35
CA THR A 267 -9.95 -20.82 -13.71
C THR A 267 -10.95 -19.67 -13.57
N PHE A 268 -12.24 -19.98 -13.42
CA PHE A 268 -13.29 -18.99 -13.13
C PHE A 268 -12.90 -18.08 -11.97
N LEU A 269 -12.53 -18.69 -10.82
CA LEU A 269 -12.20 -17.94 -9.61
C LEU A 269 -10.99 -17.03 -9.82
N GLU A 270 -10.05 -17.45 -10.67
CA GLU A 270 -8.87 -16.67 -10.98
C GLU A 270 -9.18 -15.43 -11.82
N TYR A 271 -9.93 -15.61 -12.92
CA TYR A 271 -10.41 -14.49 -13.72
C TYR A 271 -11.28 -13.54 -12.90
N PHE A 272 -12.21 -14.09 -12.10
CA PHE A 272 -13.09 -13.28 -11.25
C PHE A 272 -12.31 -12.44 -10.22
N LYS A 273 -11.33 -13.04 -9.53
CA LYS A 273 -10.47 -12.31 -8.58
C LYS A 273 -9.64 -11.23 -9.25
N ARG A 274 -9.11 -11.49 -10.45
CA ARG A 274 -8.34 -10.49 -11.20
C ARG A 274 -9.22 -9.34 -11.69
N GLY A 275 -10.43 -9.65 -12.15
CA GLY A 275 -11.43 -8.65 -12.55
C GLY A 275 -11.83 -7.74 -11.39
N ILE A 276 -12.04 -8.29 -10.17
CA ILE A 276 -12.29 -7.47 -8.96
C ILE A 276 -11.08 -6.55 -8.71
N ALA A 277 -9.87 -7.09 -8.80
CA ALA A 277 -8.66 -6.31 -8.57
C ALA A 277 -8.42 -5.22 -9.63
N GLN A 278 -8.92 -5.39 -10.86
CA GLN A 278 -8.92 -4.36 -11.89
C GLN A 278 -10.02 -3.32 -11.65
N TYR A 279 -11.21 -3.75 -11.23
CA TYR A 279 -12.31 -2.86 -10.84
C TYR A 279 -11.90 -1.90 -9.73
N ASP A 280 -11.25 -2.43 -8.67
CA ASP A 280 -10.73 -1.63 -7.55
C ASP A 280 -9.61 -0.67 -7.97
N ARG A 281 -8.90 -0.96 -9.05
CA ARG A 281 -7.90 -0.08 -9.69
C ARG A 281 -8.50 0.88 -10.71
N GLU A 282 -9.82 0.92 -10.81
CA GLU A 282 -10.57 1.73 -11.77
C GLU A 282 -10.31 1.35 -13.25
N ASP A 283 -9.67 0.20 -13.51
CA ASP A 283 -9.58 -0.40 -14.84
C ASP A 283 -10.85 -1.20 -15.15
N TYR A 284 -11.95 -0.48 -15.36
CA TYR A 284 -13.26 -1.09 -15.58
C TYR A 284 -13.32 -1.92 -16.88
N ASN A 285 -12.56 -1.53 -17.91
CA ASN A 285 -12.51 -2.28 -19.16
C ASN A 285 -11.74 -3.59 -18.99
N GLY A 286 -10.59 -3.58 -18.30
CA GLY A 286 -9.87 -4.79 -17.94
C GLY A 286 -10.74 -5.71 -17.09
N ALA A 287 -11.42 -5.14 -16.07
CA ALA A 287 -12.31 -5.89 -15.20
C ALA A 287 -13.41 -6.62 -15.97
N LEU A 288 -14.07 -5.94 -16.90
CA LEU A 288 -15.10 -6.53 -17.76
C LEU A 288 -14.55 -7.68 -18.62
N GLN A 289 -13.37 -7.51 -19.23
CA GLN A 289 -12.73 -8.58 -20.02
C GLN A 289 -12.47 -9.83 -19.16
N ASP A 290 -12.01 -9.63 -17.92
CA ASP A 290 -11.80 -10.74 -16.99
C ASP A 290 -13.09 -11.37 -16.51
N PHE A 291 -14.14 -10.59 -16.25
CA PHE A 291 -15.45 -11.14 -15.87
C PHE A 291 -16.08 -11.93 -17.01
N ASP A 292 -16.03 -11.42 -18.23
CA ASP A 292 -16.48 -12.15 -19.43
C ASP A 292 -15.72 -13.48 -19.56
N ARG A 293 -14.39 -13.43 -19.40
CA ARG A 293 -13.57 -14.63 -19.50
C ARG A 293 -13.79 -15.62 -18.36
N ALA A 294 -14.11 -15.15 -17.15
CA ALA A 294 -14.51 -16.03 -16.05
C ALA A 294 -15.77 -16.82 -16.43
N ILE A 295 -16.81 -16.12 -16.92
CA ILE A 295 -18.09 -16.72 -17.34
C ILE A 295 -17.87 -17.71 -18.50
N GLU A 296 -16.97 -17.41 -19.44
CA GLU A 296 -16.62 -18.33 -20.53
C GLU A 296 -15.94 -19.61 -20.04
N VAL A 297 -15.07 -19.51 -19.03
CA VAL A 297 -14.30 -20.65 -18.50
C VAL A 297 -15.18 -21.58 -17.66
N ASP A 298 -16.12 -21.05 -16.89
CA ASP A 298 -17.12 -21.84 -16.18
C ASP A 298 -18.50 -21.17 -16.24
N PRO A 299 -19.34 -21.59 -17.21
CA PRO A 299 -20.70 -21.05 -17.36
C PRO A 299 -21.68 -21.47 -16.26
N ILE A 300 -21.31 -22.38 -15.35
CA ILE A 300 -22.22 -22.98 -14.37
C ILE A 300 -21.95 -22.43 -12.97
N GLN A 301 -20.71 -22.06 -12.66
CA GLN A 301 -20.30 -21.62 -11.32
C GLN A 301 -20.55 -20.13 -11.01
N HIS A 302 -21.09 -19.35 -11.95
CA HIS A 302 -21.22 -17.91 -11.75
C HIS A 302 -22.30 -17.55 -10.70
N THR A 303 -21.94 -16.66 -9.79
CA THR A 303 -22.81 -16.11 -8.72
C THR A 303 -23.31 -14.72 -9.11
N PHE A 304 -24.36 -14.20 -8.46
CA PHE A 304 -24.85 -12.84 -8.70
C PHE A 304 -23.75 -11.77 -8.59
N LEU A 305 -22.70 -12.03 -7.80
CA LEU A 305 -21.59 -11.09 -7.60
C LEU A 305 -20.87 -10.72 -8.90
N ILE A 306 -20.67 -11.66 -9.84
CA ILE A 306 -19.95 -11.33 -11.07
C ILE A 306 -20.72 -10.32 -11.92
N TYR A 307 -22.03 -10.53 -12.06
CA TYR A 307 -22.92 -9.61 -12.75
C TYR A 307 -23.08 -8.29 -11.97
N ALA A 308 -23.04 -8.32 -10.63
CA ALA A 308 -23.02 -7.10 -9.82
C ALA A 308 -21.76 -6.25 -10.08
N PHE A 309 -20.59 -6.89 -10.17
CA PHE A 309 -19.34 -6.21 -10.51
C PHE A 309 -19.34 -5.72 -11.96
N MET A 310 -19.81 -6.50 -12.93
CA MET A 310 -19.97 -6.05 -14.31
C MET A 310 -20.92 -4.84 -14.41
N GLY A 311 -22.05 -4.87 -13.70
CA GLY A 311 -22.98 -3.75 -13.64
C GLY A 311 -22.35 -2.49 -13.05
N SER A 312 -21.56 -2.66 -11.99
CA SER A 312 -20.81 -1.57 -11.37
C SER A 312 -19.72 -1.02 -12.31
N SER A 313 -19.00 -1.89 -13.05
CA SER A 313 -18.01 -1.48 -14.05
C SER A 313 -18.65 -0.66 -15.18
N TRP A 314 -19.75 -1.13 -15.75
CA TRP A 314 -20.47 -0.40 -16.80
C TRP A 314 -21.02 0.93 -16.29
N HIS A 315 -21.53 0.98 -15.05
CA HIS A 315 -21.98 2.21 -14.42
C HIS A 315 -20.85 3.23 -14.30
N LYS A 316 -19.66 2.79 -13.88
CA LYS A 316 -18.47 3.66 -13.77
C LYS A 316 -17.95 4.15 -15.13
N LEU A 317 -18.20 3.39 -16.19
CA LEU A 317 -17.97 3.80 -17.58
C LEU A 317 -19.09 4.70 -18.14
N ASN A 318 -20.11 5.03 -17.35
CA ASN A 318 -21.31 5.79 -17.73
C ASN A 318 -22.18 5.10 -18.80
N GLU A 319 -22.06 3.78 -18.93
CA GLU A 319 -22.85 2.95 -19.84
C GLU A 319 -24.03 2.34 -19.07
N TYR A 320 -24.95 3.21 -18.65
CA TYR A 320 -25.96 2.88 -17.64
C TYR A 320 -26.97 1.80 -18.08
N GLU A 321 -27.28 1.72 -19.37
CA GLU A 321 -28.17 0.68 -19.91
C GLU A 321 -27.52 -0.71 -19.83
N LYS A 322 -26.21 -0.80 -20.10
CA LYS A 322 -25.47 -2.06 -19.95
C LYS A 322 -25.35 -2.43 -18.47
N ALA A 323 -25.14 -1.44 -17.61
CA ALA A 323 -25.13 -1.63 -16.17
C ALA A 323 -26.47 -2.20 -15.67
N GLU A 324 -27.59 -1.62 -16.11
CA GLU A 324 -28.94 -2.07 -15.74
C GLU A 324 -29.20 -3.52 -16.16
N GLN A 325 -28.75 -3.93 -17.34
CA GLN A 325 -28.85 -5.33 -17.79
C GLN A 325 -28.13 -6.27 -16.82
N MET A 326 -26.89 -5.96 -16.47
CA MET A 326 -26.09 -6.80 -15.56
C MET A 326 -26.67 -6.81 -14.14
N PHE A 327 -27.13 -5.66 -13.63
CA PHE A 327 -27.79 -5.59 -12.33
C PHE A 327 -29.10 -6.38 -12.28
N ASN A 328 -29.88 -6.40 -13.37
CA ASN A 328 -31.10 -7.21 -13.43
C ASN A 328 -30.81 -8.71 -13.44
N ILE A 329 -29.78 -9.15 -14.18
CA ILE A 329 -29.32 -10.54 -14.09
C ILE A 329 -28.91 -10.89 -12.66
N ALA A 330 -28.11 -10.03 -12.00
CA ALA A 330 -27.70 -10.25 -10.61
C ALA A 330 -28.89 -10.29 -9.63
N TYR A 331 -29.92 -9.46 -9.86
CA TYR A 331 -31.13 -9.44 -9.03
C TYR A 331 -31.92 -10.73 -9.13
N ASP A 332 -32.07 -11.28 -10.35
CA ASP A 332 -32.79 -12.52 -10.59
C ASP A 332 -32.04 -13.74 -10.01
N MET A 333 -30.73 -13.63 -9.79
CA MET A 333 -29.88 -14.65 -9.17
C MET A 333 -29.84 -14.57 -7.63
N LYS A 334 -30.95 -14.19 -6.99
CA LYS A 334 -31.06 -14.08 -5.53
C LYS A 334 -30.40 -15.27 -4.82
N PRO A 335 -29.41 -15.05 -3.94
CA PRO A 335 -28.71 -16.15 -3.28
C PRO A 335 -29.60 -16.84 -2.25
N ASP A 336 -29.54 -18.17 -2.22
CA ASP A 336 -30.16 -18.98 -1.15
C ASP A 336 -29.34 -18.94 0.15
N ASP A 337 -28.04 -18.69 0.04
CA ASP A 337 -27.12 -18.60 1.18
C ASP A 337 -27.37 -17.31 1.98
N PRO A 338 -27.84 -17.41 3.25
CA PRO A 338 -28.11 -16.25 4.08
C PRO A 338 -26.87 -15.37 4.33
N SER A 339 -25.67 -15.94 4.27
CA SER A 339 -24.42 -15.20 4.47
C SER A 339 -24.18 -14.14 3.38
N LEU A 340 -24.74 -14.34 2.18
CA LEU A 340 -24.63 -13.43 1.05
C LEU A 340 -25.74 -12.37 0.99
N THR A 341 -26.70 -12.41 1.92
CA THR A 341 -27.86 -11.50 1.94
C THR A 341 -27.43 -10.04 1.90
N LYS A 342 -26.42 -9.67 2.71
CA LYS A 342 -25.96 -8.29 2.80
C LYS A 342 -25.33 -7.80 1.49
N ASP A 343 -24.54 -8.64 0.84
CA ASP A 343 -23.89 -8.29 -0.43
C ASP A 343 -24.90 -8.24 -1.58
N TRP A 344 -25.93 -9.08 -1.54
CA TRP A 344 -27.05 -8.99 -2.49
C TRP A 344 -27.83 -7.67 -2.34
N PHE A 345 -28.12 -7.22 -1.12
CA PHE A 345 -28.74 -5.90 -0.95
C PHE A 345 -27.81 -4.73 -1.28
N ARG A 346 -26.48 -4.86 -1.11
CA ARG A 346 -25.52 -3.87 -1.64
C ARG A 346 -25.56 -3.78 -3.16
N MET A 347 -25.72 -4.91 -3.86
CA MET A 347 -25.93 -4.91 -5.30
C MET A 347 -27.21 -4.13 -5.67
N ILE A 348 -28.33 -4.35 -4.95
CA ILE A 348 -29.58 -3.60 -5.18
C ILE A 348 -29.39 -2.10 -4.95
N TYR A 349 -28.62 -1.73 -3.92
CA TYR A 349 -28.28 -0.33 -3.68
C TYR A 349 -27.52 0.28 -4.88
N ASN A 350 -26.55 -0.45 -5.44
CA ASN A 350 -25.83 -0.01 -6.64
C ASN A 350 -26.74 0.06 -7.89
N ARG A 351 -27.71 -0.86 -8.03
CA ARG A 351 -28.74 -0.76 -9.09
C ARG A 351 -29.57 0.50 -8.92
N GLY A 352 -29.98 0.84 -7.70
CA GLY A 352 -30.69 2.08 -7.40
C GLY A 352 -29.89 3.34 -7.79
N LEU A 353 -28.57 3.35 -7.51
CA LEU A 353 -27.68 4.42 -7.96
C LEU A 353 -27.59 4.52 -9.49
N ASN A 354 -27.55 3.38 -10.18
CA ASN A 354 -27.57 3.34 -11.64
C ASN A 354 -28.88 3.91 -12.21
N ARG A 355 -30.02 3.51 -11.64
CA ARG A 355 -31.34 4.02 -12.03
C ARG A 355 -31.50 5.51 -11.79
N LEU A 356 -30.94 6.05 -10.70
CA LEU A 356 -30.85 7.51 -10.52
C LEU A 356 -30.06 8.18 -11.65
N ALA A 357 -28.93 7.61 -12.07
CA ALA A 357 -28.13 8.15 -13.18
C ALA A 357 -28.90 8.09 -14.52
N MET A 358 -29.72 7.06 -14.71
CA MET A 358 -30.66 6.93 -15.83
C MET A 358 -31.90 7.83 -15.73
N LYS A 359 -32.07 8.57 -14.61
CA LYS A 359 -33.26 9.36 -14.28
C LYS A 359 -34.54 8.53 -14.06
N ASP A 360 -34.40 7.21 -13.88
CA ASP A 360 -35.47 6.35 -13.38
C ASP A 360 -35.58 6.51 -11.85
N ARG A 361 -36.23 7.60 -11.47
CA ARG A 361 -36.39 7.98 -10.07
C ARG A 361 -37.25 6.98 -9.30
N ASP A 362 -38.32 6.49 -9.93
CA ASP A 362 -39.26 5.57 -9.28
C ASP A 362 -38.60 4.20 -9.03
N GLY A 363 -37.89 3.67 -10.03
CA GLY A 363 -37.14 2.42 -9.89
C GLY A 363 -35.99 2.53 -8.88
N ALA A 364 -35.29 3.66 -8.85
CA ALA A 364 -34.27 3.91 -7.84
C ALA A 364 -34.84 3.96 -6.42
N CYS A 365 -35.97 4.64 -6.23
CA CYS A 365 -36.65 4.71 -4.94
C CYS A 365 -37.12 3.34 -4.46
N ALA A 366 -37.66 2.51 -5.35
CA ALA A 366 -38.04 1.14 -5.02
C ALA A 366 -36.84 0.33 -4.49
N ASP A 367 -35.69 0.44 -5.16
CA ASP A 367 -34.45 -0.23 -4.74
C ASP A 367 -33.96 0.29 -3.38
N PHE A 368 -33.91 1.61 -3.16
CA PHE A 368 -33.45 2.16 -1.88
C PHE A 368 -34.36 1.82 -0.71
N HIS A 369 -35.68 1.81 -0.91
CA HIS A 369 -36.63 1.37 0.11
C HIS A 369 -36.39 -0.09 0.50
N GLN A 370 -36.10 -0.95 -0.48
CA GLN A 370 -35.79 -2.35 -0.23
C GLN A 370 -34.49 -2.49 0.58
N THR A 371 -33.46 -1.68 0.32
CA THR A 371 -32.15 -1.77 1.01
C THR A 371 -32.10 -1.07 2.36
N SER A 372 -32.93 -0.03 2.57
CA SER A 372 -33.10 0.69 3.85
C SER A 372 -33.50 -0.25 4.99
N VAL A 373 -34.42 -1.19 4.73
CA VAL A 373 -34.87 -2.19 5.73
C VAL A 373 -33.72 -3.03 6.28
N TYR A 374 -32.61 -3.15 5.53
CA TYR A 374 -31.43 -3.92 5.89
C TYR A 374 -30.24 -3.04 6.34
N GLY A 375 -30.44 -1.73 6.51
CA GLY A 375 -29.41 -0.80 6.99
C GLY A 375 -28.21 -0.71 6.05
N ILE A 376 -28.45 -0.74 4.73
CA ILE A 376 -27.41 -0.73 3.71
C ILE A 376 -27.02 0.71 3.36
N GLU A 377 -25.73 1.03 3.55
CA GLU A 377 -25.09 2.29 3.12
C GLU A 377 -25.94 3.54 3.46
N ASP A 378 -26.10 4.46 2.51
CA ASP A 378 -26.84 5.72 2.68
C ASP A 378 -28.30 5.64 2.18
N SER A 379 -28.90 4.45 2.17
CA SER A 379 -30.25 4.23 1.60
C SER A 379 -31.30 5.23 2.13
N ASP A 380 -31.35 5.44 3.45
CA ASP A 380 -32.30 6.37 4.09
C ASP A 380 -32.11 7.82 3.61
N LYS A 381 -30.86 8.26 3.48
CA LYS A 381 -30.54 9.62 3.00
C LYS A 381 -30.94 9.80 1.54
N LEU A 382 -30.74 8.77 0.71
CA LEU A 382 -31.14 8.80 -0.69
C LEU A 382 -32.66 8.83 -0.85
N ILE A 383 -33.39 8.08 -0.02
CA ILE A 383 -34.86 8.14 0.04
C ILE A 383 -35.34 9.55 0.38
N GLU A 384 -34.84 10.16 1.45
CA GLU A 384 -35.24 11.51 1.87
C GLU A 384 -34.96 12.57 0.80
N LYS A 385 -33.88 12.39 0.04
CA LYS A 385 -33.44 13.33 -0.98
C LYS A 385 -34.21 13.16 -2.29
N TYR A 386 -34.47 11.91 -2.70
CA TYR A 386 -34.94 11.60 -4.04
C TYR A 386 -36.31 10.93 -4.10
N CYS A 387 -37.00 10.59 -3.01
CA CYS A 387 -38.25 9.82 -3.07
C CYS A 387 -39.50 10.58 -2.59
N LYS A 388 -39.44 11.92 -2.63
CA LYS A 388 -40.52 12.83 -2.24
C LYS A 388 -41.52 13.16 -3.34
#